data_AF-A0A127JXP5-F1
#
_entry.id   AF-A0A127JXP5-F1
#
_cell.length_a   1.000
_cell.length_b   1.000
_cell.length_c   1.000
_cell.angle_alpha   90.00
_cell.angle_beta   90.00
_cell.angle_gamma   90.00
#
_symmetry.space_group_name_H-M   'P 1'
#
loop_
_entity.id
_entity.type
_entity.pdbx_description
1 polymer ?
#
loop_
_entity_poly.entity_id
_entity_poly.type
_entity_poly.pdbx_seq_one_letter_code
_entity_poly.pdbx_strand_id
1 'polypeptide(L)'
;MAKPSPSKYWRLASQSKDASAIDCSGQALPIAAVQSLRPRHGVLLAEWEPSTQLGRVRRLGIVRSIVGNGSCAAIDWAECEIGLRPNPAGRRWWTQSKPFFGFAPDVAARYGLDDLFAEHFPEFSDLTFGPAPKASSHDAGPSASPTGGYIYVVRSPHGFKIGKTVNLKQRTKLFEVKLPFKNSLEHYAWFDDYTHAERSFHRRFHHKRLEGEWFDLQPDDLEAIKCEGKHIPLEGLR
;
A
#
# COMPACT_ATOMS: atom_id res chain seq x y z
N MET A 1 -15.18 7.66 24.98
CA MET A 1 -15.61 7.76 23.57
C MET A 1 -14.38 8.08 22.74
N ALA A 2 -14.12 7.36 21.65
CA ALA A 2 -12.99 7.68 20.77
C ALA A 2 -13.27 9.02 20.07
N LYS A 3 -12.31 9.95 20.09
CA LYS A 3 -12.43 11.22 19.36
C LYS A 3 -12.54 10.90 17.86
N PRO A 4 -13.42 11.57 17.11
CA PRO A 4 -13.53 11.35 15.69
C PRO A 4 -12.27 11.93 15.02
N SER A 5 -11.46 11.03 14.45
CA SER A 5 -10.18 11.38 13.84
C SER A 5 -10.06 10.78 12.44
N PRO A 6 -9.12 11.30 11.62
CA PRO A 6 -8.81 10.69 10.34
C PRO A 6 -8.43 9.21 10.45
N SER A 7 -8.86 8.41 9.48
CA SER A 7 -8.60 6.96 9.50
C SER A 7 -7.16 6.59 9.13
N LYS A 8 -6.43 7.49 8.48
CA LYS A 8 -5.03 7.33 8.08
C LYS A 8 -4.38 8.67 7.79
N TYR A 9 -3.10 8.79 8.10
CA TYR A 9 -2.32 10.02 7.92
C TYR A 9 -1.28 9.89 6.81
N TRP A 10 -1.14 10.94 6.01
CA TRP A 10 -0.20 11.02 4.91
C TRP A 10 0.63 12.30 4.98
N ARG A 11 1.93 12.19 4.75
CA ARG A 11 2.80 13.34 4.50
C ARG A 11 2.89 13.57 3.00
N LEU A 12 2.70 14.82 2.57
CA LEU A 12 2.95 15.32 1.22
C LEU A 12 4.01 16.43 1.27
N ALA A 13 4.96 16.41 0.33
CA ALA A 13 5.87 17.53 0.11
C ALA A 13 5.09 18.72 -0.49
N SER A 14 5.43 19.94 -0.05
CA SER A 14 4.84 21.19 -0.54
C SER A 14 5.31 21.56 -1.94
N GLN A 15 6.53 21.16 -2.33
CA GLN A 15 7.09 21.41 -3.65
C GLN A 15 7.50 20.09 -4.30
N SER A 16 6.62 19.54 -5.14
CA SER A 16 6.94 18.37 -5.96
C SER A 16 7.09 18.77 -7.42
N LYS A 17 8.19 18.35 -8.05
CA LYS A 17 8.40 18.52 -9.52
C LYS A 17 7.40 17.71 -10.35
N ASP A 18 6.77 16.70 -9.75
CA ASP A 18 5.81 15.79 -10.38
C ASP A 18 4.34 16.15 -10.01
N ALA A 19 4.10 17.40 -9.61
CA ALA A 19 2.77 17.85 -9.23
C ALA A 19 1.89 18.06 -10.48
N SER A 20 1.09 17.03 -10.80
CA SER A 20 0.12 17.07 -11.91
C SER A 20 -1.33 17.07 -11.45
N ALA A 21 -1.59 16.85 -10.15
CA ALA A 21 -2.91 16.96 -9.57
C ALA A 21 -3.06 18.30 -8.86
N ILE A 22 -4.27 18.84 -8.87
CA ILE A 22 -4.61 20.11 -8.23
C ILE A 22 -5.79 19.82 -7.31
N ASP A 23 -5.74 20.31 -6.08
CA ASP A 23 -6.90 20.28 -5.20
C ASP A 23 -7.83 21.49 -5.42
N CYS A 24 -9.00 21.49 -4.76
CA CYS A 24 -9.96 22.58 -4.87
C CYS A 24 -9.45 23.94 -4.33
N SER A 25 -8.33 23.97 -3.61
CA SER A 25 -7.67 25.19 -3.13
C SER A 25 -6.56 25.69 -4.08
N GLY A 26 -6.34 25.00 -5.20
CA GLY A 26 -5.26 25.32 -6.15
C GLY A 26 -3.89 24.81 -5.72
N GLN A 27 -3.80 23.99 -4.66
CA GLN A 27 -2.55 23.39 -4.22
C GLN A 27 -2.15 22.26 -5.17
N ALA A 28 -0.93 22.35 -5.70
CA ALA A 28 -0.35 21.30 -6.53
C ALA A 28 0.03 20.09 -5.66
N LEU A 29 -0.50 18.92 -5.99
CA LEU A 29 -0.27 17.66 -5.28
C LEU A 29 0.36 16.61 -6.22
N PRO A 30 1.22 15.72 -5.71
CA PRO A 30 1.71 14.59 -6.51
C PRO A 30 0.56 13.67 -6.91
N ILE A 31 0.40 13.36 -8.21
CA ILE A 31 -0.73 12.55 -8.70
C ILE A 31 -0.78 11.16 -8.05
N ALA A 32 0.38 10.52 -7.88
CA ALA A 32 0.50 9.23 -7.21
C ALA A 32 0.07 9.29 -5.73
N ALA A 33 0.20 10.46 -5.09
CA ALA A 33 -0.31 10.67 -3.74
C ALA A 33 -1.84 10.73 -3.75
N VAL A 34 -2.44 11.53 -4.65
CA VAL A 34 -3.90 11.67 -4.78
C VAL A 34 -4.57 10.32 -5.05
N GLN A 35 -3.97 9.48 -5.89
CA GLN A 35 -4.45 8.11 -6.14
C GLN A 35 -4.46 7.22 -4.88
N SER A 36 -3.60 7.50 -3.91
CA SER A 36 -3.52 6.78 -2.62
C SER A 36 -4.47 7.33 -1.56
N LEU A 37 -5.00 8.55 -1.74
CA LEU A 37 -5.91 9.18 -0.79
C LEU A 37 -7.32 8.59 -0.88
N ARG A 38 -8.05 8.65 0.23
CA ARG A 38 -9.46 8.27 0.34
C ARG A 38 -10.16 9.30 1.24
N PRO A 39 -11.48 9.47 1.13
CA PRO A 39 -12.23 10.30 2.07
C PRO A 39 -11.94 9.90 3.52
N ARG A 40 -11.89 10.88 4.42
CA ARG A 40 -11.52 10.74 5.84
C ARG A 40 -10.03 10.52 6.12
N HIS A 41 -9.16 10.53 5.11
CA HIS A 41 -7.72 10.57 5.34
C HIS A 41 -7.27 11.97 5.79
N GLY A 42 -6.28 12.00 6.68
CA GLY A 42 -5.58 13.19 7.13
C GLY A 42 -4.30 13.38 6.30
N VAL A 43 -4.03 14.61 5.92
CA VAL A 43 -2.92 15.00 5.05
C VAL A 43 -2.11 16.08 5.75
N LEU A 44 -0.79 15.95 5.69
CA LEU A 44 0.16 16.89 6.26
C LEU A 44 1.03 17.41 5.13
N LEU A 45 0.93 18.71 4.81
CA LEU A 45 1.88 19.37 3.93
C LEU A 45 3.11 19.72 4.76
N ALA A 46 4.18 18.96 4.58
CA ALA A 46 5.35 19.06 5.42
C ALA A 46 6.65 18.88 4.65
N GLU A 47 7.68 19.61 5.03
CA GLU A 47 9.03 19.51 4.46
C GLU A 47 10.07 19.08 5.48
N TRP A 48 11.10 18.40 5.02
CA TRP A 48 12.25 18.09 5.86
C TRP A 48 13.15 19.31 5.99
N GLU A 49 13.46 19.71 7.22
CA GLU A 49 14.40 20.78 7.53
C GLU A 49 15.70 20.18 8.10
N PRO A 50 16.80 20.13 7.30
CA PRO A 50 18.03 19.47 7.71
C PRO A 50 18.72 20.12 8.92
N SER A 51 18.58 21.44 9.09
CA SER A 51 19.22 22.21 10.16
C SER A 51 18.64 21.86 11.53
N THR A 52 17.32 21.75 11.63
CA THR A 52 16.61 21.44 12.89
C THR A 52 16.36 19.94 13.07
N GLN A 53 16.55 19.15 12.00
CA GLN A 53 16.20 17.73 11.91
C GLN A 53 14.72 17.48 12.21
N LEU A 54 13.85 18.38 11.74
CA LEU A 54 12.41 18.32 11.91
C LEU A 54 11.70 18.22 10.56
N GLY A 55 10.59 17.48 10.55
CA GLY A 55 9.57 17.60 9.53
C GLY A 55 8.66 18.78 9.85
N ARG A 56 8.82 19.89 9.14
CA ARG A 56 8.05 21.12 9.36
C ARG A 56 6.74 21.04 8.60
N VAL A 57 5.64 20.92 9.32
CA VAL A 57 4.27 20.90 8.79
C VAL A 57 3.77 22.34 8.69
N ARG A 58 3.27 22.70 7.51
CA ARG A 58 2.71 24.02 7.20
C ARG A 58 1.19 24.03 7.15
N ARG A 59 0.59 22.91 6.76
CA ARG A 59 -0.86 22.77 6.64
C ARG A 59 -1.28 21.36 7.01
N LEU A 60 -2.40 21.25 7.72
CA LEU A 60 -3.13 20.01 7.92
C LEU A 60 -4.34 20.00 6.99
N GLY A 61 -4.69 18.84 6.45
CA GLY A 61 -5.77 18.71 5.48
C GLY A 61 -6.63 17.49 5.73
N ILE A 62 -7.94 17.62 5.61
CA ILE A 62 -8.89 16.49 5.66
C ILE A 62 -9.44 16.25 4.27
N VAL A 63 -9.26 15.02 3.77
CA VAL A 63 -9.79 14.62 2.47
C VAL A 63 -11.31 14.44 2.56
N ARG A 64 -12.06 15.31 1.88
CA ARG A 64 -13.52 15.27 1.78
C ARG A 64 -14.00 14.32 0.71
N SER A 65 -13.40 14.38 -0.48
CA SER A 65 -13.74 13.49 -1.59
C SER A 65 -12.57 13.37 -2.58
N ILE A 66 -12.61 12.34 -3.42
CA ILE A 66 -11.69 12.16 -4.54
C ILE A 66 -12.52 12.20 -5.83
N VAL A 67 -12.12 13.07 -6.76
CA VAL A 67 -12.84 13.36 -8.01
C VAL A 67 -11.97 12.94 -9.21
N GLY A 68 -12.62 12.68 -10.35
CA GLY A 68 -11.91 12.46 -11.62
C GLY A 68 -11.03 11.20 -11.65
N ASN A 69 -11.45 10.13 -10.96
CA ASN A 69 -10.70 8.87 -10.85
C ASN A 69 -9.30 9.02 -10.21
N GLY A 70 -9.15 9.93 -9.24
CA GLY A 70 -7.89 10.14 -8.53
C GLY A 70 -6.98 11.20 -9.15
N SER A 71 -7.53 12.07 -10.00
CA SER A 71 -6.83 13.24 -10.55
C SER A 71 -7.00 14.50 -9.71
N CYS A 72 -8.04 14.57 -8.88
CA CYS A 72 -8.32 15.71 -8.00
C CYS A 72 -8.80 15.22 -6.62
N ALA A 73 -8.36 15.89 -5.55
CA ALA A 73 -8.87 15.68 -4.20
C ALA A 73 -9.52 16.96 -3.69
N ALA A 74 -10.72 16.85 -3.11
CA ALA A 74 -11.28 17.94 -2.31
C ALA A 74 -10.74 17.79 -0.89
N ILE A 75 -9.97 18.78 -0.43
CA ILE A 75 -9.31 18.75 0.88
C ILE A 75 -9.64 20.05 1.62
N ASP A 76 -10.13 19.92 2.85
CA ASP A 76 -10.32 21.05 3.77
C ASP A 76 -8.99 21.29 4.50
N TRP A 77 -8.39 22.46 4.33
CA TRP A 77 -7.09 22.79 4.89
C TRP A 77 -7.18 23.70 6.10
N ALA A 78 -6.32 23.47 7.07
CA ALA A 78 -6.02 24.36 8.18
C ALA A 78 -4.52 24.72 8.16
N GLU A 79 -4.22 26.02 8.22
CA GLU A 79 -2.84 26.50 8.34
C GLU A 79 -2.30 26.19 9.73
N CYS A 80 -1.05 25.71 9.81
CA CYS A 80 -0.40 25.40 11.08
C CYS A 80 1.12 25.50 10.98
N GLU A 81 1.82 25.62 12.11
CA GLU A 81 3.27 25.44 12.14
C GLU A 81 3.65 24.41 13.20
N ILE A 82 3.88 23.17 12.77
CA ILE A 82 4.15 22.04 13.66
C ILE A 82 5.48 21.38 13.28
N GLY A 83 6.33 21.11 14.27
CA GLY A 83 7.58 20.38 14.08
C GLY A 83 7.45 18.91 14.47
N LEU A 84 7.57 17.99 13.51
CA LEU A 84 7.60 16.56 13.78
C LEU A 84 9.04 16.06 13.83
N ARG A 85 9.47 15.46 14.95
CA ARG A 85 10.84 14.93 15.10
C ARG A 85 10.90 13.41 14.84
N PRO A 86 11.38 12.96 13.67
CA PRO A 86 11.57 11.54 13.42
C PRO A 86 12.77 10.97 14.18
N ASN A 87 12.64 9.69 14.57
CA ASN A 87 13.78 8.90 15.02
C ASN A 87 14.72 8.61 13.83
N PRO A 88 15.94 8.09 14.06
CA PRO A 88 16.91 7.85 12.99
C PRO A 88 16.37 6.97 11.85
N ALA A 89 15.62 5.90 12.16
CA ALA A 89 15.00 5.04 11.17
C ALA A 89 13.88 5.74 10.37
N GLY A 90 13.14 6.64 11.02
CA GLY A 90 12.07 7.44 10.43
C GLY A 90 12.60 8.52 9.49
N ARG A 91 13.78 9.08 9.79
CA ARG A 91 14.40 10.16 9.01
C ARG A 91 14.57 9.81 7.53
N ARG A 92 14.88 8.55 7.23
CA ARG A 92 15.04 8.07 5.83
C ARG A 92 13.80 8.34 4.97
N TRP A 93 12.61 8.33 5.55
CA TRP A 93 11.34 8.58 4.86
C TRP A 93 11.12 10.07 4.56
N TRP A 94 11.75 10.95 5.34
CA TRP A 94 11.70 12.41 5.13
C TRP A 94 12.72 12.87 4.10
N THR A 95 13.83 12.14 3.95
CA THR A 95 14.94 12.48 3.03
C THR A 95 14.91 11.70 1.71
N GLN A 96 13.93 10.82 1.51
CA GLN A 96 13.81 10.04 0.27
C GLN A 96 13.33 10.91 -0.90
N SER A 97 13.58 10.44 -2.13
CA SER A 97 13.13 11.11 -3.36
C SER A 97 11.61 11.10 -3.54
N LYS A 98 10.91 10.12 -2.95
CA LYS A 98 9.45 10.01 -3.06
C LYS A 98 8.76 11.18 -2.33
N PRO A 99 7.92 11.98 -3.01
CA PRO A 99 7.36 13.21 -2.44
C PRO A 99 6.23 12.98 -1.42
N PHE A 100 5.85 11.73 -1.16
CA PHE A 100 4.80 11.39 -0.19
C PHE A 100 5.02 10.03 0.47
N PHE A 101 4.50 9.88 1.68
CA PHE A 101 4.41 8.59 2.37
C PHE A 101 3.26 8.58 3.39
N GLY A 102 2.80 7.40 3.77
CA GLY A 102 1.81 7.22 4.84
C GLY A 102 2.51 6.98 6.17
N PHE A 103 1.98 7.56 7.25
CA PHE A 103 2.46 7.26 8.60
C PHE A 103 1.97 5.88 9.03
N ALA A 104 2.85 5.10 9.69
CA ALA A 104 2.44 3.90 10.38
C ALA A 104 1.57 4.25 11.61
N PRO A 105 0.64 3.39 12.04
CA PRO A 105 -0.27 3.71 13.15
C PRO A 105 0.44 4.08 14.45
N ASP A 106 1.50 3.35 14.81
CA ASP A 106 2.32 3.61 15.98
C ASP A 106 3.07 4.95 15.89
N VAL A 107 3.51 5.31 14.68
CA VAL A 107 4.17 6.59 14.42
C VAL A 107 3.18 7.75 14.51
N ALA A 108 1.98 7.59 13.95
CA ALA A 108 0.92 8.59 14.04
C ALA A 108 0.50 8.84 15.50
N ALA A 109 0.34 7.77 16.27
CA ALA A 109 0.05 7.84 17.70
C ALA A 109 1.18 8.56 18.47
N ARG A 110 2.44 8.22 18.20
CA ARG A 110 3.60 8.86 18.84
C ARG A 110 3.72 10.36 18.53
N TYR A 111 3.27 10.79 17.35
CA TYR A 111 3.20 12.21 17.01
C TYR A 111 1.93 12.91 17.49
N GLY A 112 0.99 12.19 18.12
CA GLY A 112 -0.28 12.75 18.56
C GLY A 112 -1.11 13.30 17.41
N LEU A 113 -1.05 12.67 16.22
CA LEU A 113 -1.73 13.21 15.04
C LEU A 113 -3.25 13.27 15.23
N ASP A 114 -3.85 12.34 15.98
CA ASP A 114 -5.28 12.39 16.29
C ASP A 114 -5.64 13.65 17.08
N ASP A 115 -4.84 14.02 18.08
CA ASP A 115 -5.08 15.22 18.89
C ASP A 115 -4.83 16.50 18.08
N LEU A 116 -3.77 16.53 17.27
CA LEU A 116 -3.48 17.67 16.38
C LEU A 116 -4.62 17.92 15.39
N PHE A 117 -5.17 16.87 14.79
CA PHE A 117 -6.30 17.01 13.87
C PHE A 117 -7.58 17.41 14.61
N ALA A 118 -7.82 16.89 15.81
CA ALA A 118 -8.98 17.30 16.62
C ALA A 118 -8.90 18.79 17.03
N GLU A 119 -7.70 19.31 17.26
CA GLU A 119 -7.47 20.73 17.58
C GLU A 119 -7.72 21.65 16.38
N HIS A 120 -7.25 21.26 15.19
CA HIS A 120 -7.35 22.11 14.00
C HIS A 120 -8.66 21.93 13.22
N PHE A 121 -9.41 20.85 13.50
CA PHE A 121 -10.71 20.56 12.90
C PHE A 121 -11.71 20.12 13.98
N PRO A 122 -12.12 21.03 14.89
CA PRO A 122 -13.11 20.71 15.93
C PRO A 122 -14.44 20.26 15.34
N GLU A 123 -14.80 20.73 14.14
CA GLU A 123 -15.99 20.34 13.38
C GLU A 123 -15.86 19.00 12.66
N PHE A 124 -14.80 18.21 12.89
CA PHE A 124 -14.55 16.95 12.18
C PHE A 124 -15.78 16.04 12.12
N SER A 125 -16.51 15.94 13.24
CA SER A 125 -17.74 15.14 13.38
C SER A 125 -18.85 15.56 12.42
N ASP A 126 -18.89 16.84 12.06
CA ASP A 126 -19.93 17.46 11.24
C ASP A 126 -19.54 17.49 9.75
N LEU A 127 -18.30 17.13 9.42
CA LEU A 127 -17.84 17.08 8.04
C LEU A 127 -18.54 15.95 7.26
N THR A 128 -19.10 16.30 6.11
CA THR A 128 -19.69 15.35 5.16
C THR A 128 -18.65 14.82 4.18
N PHE A 129 -18.41 13.51 4.22
CA PHE A 129 -17.48 12.88 3.30
C PHE A 129 -18.22 12.41 2.06
N GLY A 130 -17.64 12.67 0.89
CA GLY A 130 -18.11 12.06 -0.36
C GLY A 130 -18.05 10.53 -0.25
N PRO A 131 -18.73 9.80 -1.16
CA PRO A 131 -18.69 8.35 -1.14
C PRO A 131 -17.23 7.91 -1.11
N ALA A 132 -16.86 7.07 -0.14
CA ALA A 132 -15.59 6.38 -0.21
C ALA A 132 -15.54 5.76 -1.61
N PRO A 133 -14.51 6.04 -2.43
CA PRO A 133 -14.33 5.30 -3.67
C PRO A 133 -14.43 3.85 -3.25
N LYS A 134 -15.46 3.11 -3.73
CA LYS A 134 -15.59 1.66 -3.48
C LYS A 134 -14.19 1.15 -3.65
N ALA A 135 -13.55 0.69 -2.56
CA ALA A 135 -12.10 0.58 -2.45
C ALA A 135 -11.61 0.21 -3.84
N SER A 136 -11.03 1.18 -4.57
CA SER A 136 -10.71 0.93 -5.95
C SER A 136 -9.71 -0.19 -5.84
N SER A 137 -10.22 -1.38 -6.09
CA SER A 137 -9.46 -2.54 -6.30
C SER A 137 -8.61 -2.06 -7.47
N HIS A 138 -7.34 -1.74 -7.22
CA HIS A 138 -6.32 -1.46 -8.23
C HIS A 138 -6.11 -2.71 -9.14
N ASP A 139 -7.19 -3.35 -9.58
CA ASP A 139 -7.27 -4.81 -9.46
C ASP A 139 -8.26 -5.42 -10.46
N ALA A 140 -8.36 -4.81 -11.63
CA ALA A 140 -8.69 -5.52 -12.86
C ALA A 140 -7.72 -5.15 -14.00
N GLY A 141 -6.74 -4.29 -13.72
CA GLY A 141 -5.80 -3.81 -14.71
C GLY A 141 -4.43 -4.47 -14.55
N PRO A 142 -3.69 -4.65 -15.65
CA PRO A 142 -2.30 -5.08 -15.60
C PRO A 142 -1.48 -4.20 -14.65
N SER A 143 -0.41 -4.75 -14.08
CA SER A 143 0.51 -3.98 -13.25
C SER A 143 1.14 -2.83 -14.05
N ALA A 144 1.60 -1.77 -13.36
CA ALA A 144 2.18 -0.59 -14.01
C ALA A 144 3.38 -0.90 -14.92
N SER A 145 4.03 -2.05 -14.72
CA SER A 145 5.09 -2.60 -15.55
C SER A 145 4.96 -4.14 -15.57
N PRO A 146 4.15 -4.70 -16.49
CA PRO A 146 3.93 -6.14 -16.59
C PRO A 146 5.25 -6.87 -16.77
N THR A 147 5.56 -7.75 -15.82
CA THR A 147 6.78 -8.55 -15.83
C THR A 147 6.41 -10.01 -15.82
N GLY A 148 6.95 -10.76 -16.77
CA GLY A 148 6.77 -12.20 -16.85
C GLY A 148 7.43 -12.91 -15.67
N GLY A 149 6.77 -13.92 -15.13
CA GLY A 149 7.32 -14.72 -14.04
C GLY A 149 6.41 -15.86 -13.62
N TYR A 150 6.84 -16.55 -12.57
CA TYR A 150 6.14 -17.71 -12.02
C TYR A 150 5.30 -17.33 -10.81
N ILE A 151 4.08 -17.85 -10.77
CA ILE A 151 3.37 -18.11 -9.52
C ILE A 151 3.67 -19.53 -9.10
N TYR A 152 3.91 -19.72 -7.80
CA TYR A 152 4.11 -21.02 -7.21
C TYR A 152 3.24 -21.19 -5.96
N VAL A 153 2.91 -22.44 -5.68
CA VAL A 153 2.23 -22.87 -4.47
C VAL A 153 3.15 -23.80 -3.69
N VAL A 154 3.49 -23.41 -2.46
CA VAL A 154 4.22 -24.26 -1.52
C VAL A 154 3.24 -24.90 -0.56
N ARG A 155 3.35 -26.20 -0.37
CA ARG A 155 2.61 -26.95 0.65
C ARG A 155 3.43 -27.07 1.92
N SER A 156 2.78 -26.86 3.05
CA SER A 156 3.29 -27.16 4.39
C SER A 156 2.26 -27.99 5.17
N PRO A 157 2.61 -28.54 6.35
CA PRO A 157 1.65 -29.19 7.24
C PRO A 157 0.49 -28.28 7.69
N HIS A 158 0.67 -26.96 7.62
CA HIS A 158 -0.27 -25.97 8.15
C HIS A 158 -1.05 -25.22 7.05
N GLY A 159 -0.90 -25.64 5.79
CA GLY A 159 -1.60 -25.05 4.64
C GLY A 159 -0.68 -24.72 3.47
N PHE A 160 -1.18 -23.91 2.55
CA PHE A 160 -0.53 -23.58 1.29
C PHE A 160 -0.13 -22.10 1.22
N LYS A 161 1.04 -21.81 0.64
CA LYS A 161 1.50 -20.46 0.39
C LYS A 161 1.54 -20.19 -1.11
N ILE A 162 0.84 -19.15 -1.55
CA ILE A 162 0.91 -18.65 -2.93
C ILE A 162 1.95 -17.52 -2.97
N GLY A 163 2.96 -17.65 -3.82
CA GLY A 163 3.96 -16.60 -4.02
C GLY A 163 4.40 -16.48 -5.46
N LYS A 164 5.16 -15.42 -5.76
CA LYS A 164 5.74 -15.20 -7.08
C LYS A 164 7.27 -15.17 -7.10
N THR A 165 7.86 -15.48 -8.25
CA THR A 165 9.30 -15.37 -8.50
C THR A 165 9.58 -15.25 -10.00
N VAL A 166 10.64 -14.53 -10.37
CA VAL A 166 11.17 -14.56 -11.74
C VAL A 166 12.07 -15.78 -11.96
N ASN A 167 12.72 -16.27 -10.91
CA ASN A 167 13.64 -17.41 -10.96
C ASN A 167 13.11 -18.55 -10.06
N LEU A 168 12.41 -19.50 -10.67
CA LEU A 168 11.82 -20.62 -9.96
C LEU A 168 12.88 -21.58 -9.42
N LYS A 169 13.94 -21.88 -10.20
CA LYS A 169 15.04 -22.79 -9.79
C LYS A 169 15.72 -22.35 -8.50
N GLN A 170 16.09 -21.07 -8.41
CA GLN A 170 16.71 -20.53 -7.19
C GLN A 170 15.72 -20.55 -6.01
N ARG A 171 14.44 -20.30 -6.29
CA ARG A 171 13.38 -20.31 -5.27
C ARG A 171 13.11 -21.72 -4.73
N THR A 172 13.09 -22.75 -5.57
CA THR A 172 12.92 -24.14 -5.15
C THR A 172 14.06 -24.59 -4.25
N LYS A 173 15.32 -24.25 -4.58
CA LYS A 173 16.48 -24.53 -3.71
C LYS A 173 16.32 -23.90 -2.32
N LEU A 174 15.75 -22.70 -2.21
CA LEU A 174 15.49 -22.06 -0.92
C LEU A 174 14.45 -22.81 -0.07
N PHE A 175 13.51 -23.52 -0.70
CA PHE A 175 12.54 -24.36 0.02
C PHE A 175 13.11 -25.72 0.42
N GLU A 176 14.06 -26.25 -0.35
CA GLU A 176 14.75 -27.51 -0.04
C GLU A 176 15.79 -27.37 1.10
N VAL A 177 16.38 -26.18 1.27
CA VAL A 177 17.45 -25.97 2.26
C VAL A 177 16.89 -25.62 3.64
N LYS A 178 16.80 -26.65 4.50
CA LYS A 178 16.76 -26.61 5.99
C LYS A 178 15.65 -25.77 6.63
N LEU A 179 14.40 -26.22 6.52
CA LEU A 179 13.39 -25.99 7.55
C LEU A 179 13.15 -27.29 8.33
N PRO A 180 12.86 -27.24 9.65
CA PRO A 180 12.57 -28.44 10.46
C PRO A 180 11.27 -29.17 10.05
N PHE A 181 10.55 -28.63 9.05
CA PHE A 181 9.31 -29.18 8.51
C PHE A 181 9.42 -29.28 6.98
N LYS A 182 8.86 -30.35 6.40
CA LYS A 182 8.86 -30.58 4.95
C LYS A 182 7.96 -29.57 4.25
N ASN A 183 8.55 -28.63 3.52
CA ASN A 183 7.82 -27.77 2.58
C ASN A 183 8.11 -28.25 1.16
N SER A 184 7.08 -28.62 0.41
CA SER A 184 7.21 -29.06 -0.98
C SER A 184 6.60 -28.04 -1.93
N LEU A 185 7.24 -27.81 -3.06
CA LEU A 185 6.62 -27.09 -4.17
C LEU A 185 5.51 -27.97 -4.75
N GLU A 186 4.26 -27.57 -4.55
CA GLU A 186 3.08 -28.33 -4.99
C GLU A 186 2.82 -28.04 -6.48
N HIS A 187 2.77 -26.76 -6.85
CA HIS A 187 2.49 -26.31 -8.21
C HIS A 187 3.23 -25.04 -8.58
N TYR A 188 3.39 -24.81 -9.87
CA TYR A 188 3.82 -23.53 -10.41
C TYR A 188 3.28 -23.33 -11.83
N ALA A 189 3.10 -22.08 -12.23
CA ALA A 189 2.72 -21.72 -13.59
C ALA A 189 3.26 -20.35 -13.98
N TRP A 190 3.51 -20.13 -15.26
CA TRP A 190 4.03 -18.87 -15.80
C TRP A 190 2.91 -17.90 -16.16
N PHE A 191 3.12 -16.63 -15.86
CA PHE A 191 2.22 -15.53 -16.18
C PHE A 191 3.02 -14.39 -16.82
N ASP A 192 2.45 -13.75 -17.83
CA ASP A 192 3.05 -12.57 -18.48
C ASP A 192 3.05 -11.34 -17.54
N ASP A 193 2.16 -11.35 -16.55
CA ASP A 193 2.18 -10.45 -15.40
C ASP A 193 1.99 -11.24 -14.09
N TYR A 194 3.09 -11.78 -13.57
CA TYR A 194 3.09 -12.53 -12.31
C TYR A 194 2.70 -11.69 -11.08
N THR A 195 2.80 -10.35 -11.13
CA THR A 195 2.43 -9.50 -9.98
C THR A 195 0.93 -9.31 -9.93
N HIS A 196 0.30 -9.12 -11.09
CA HIS A 196 -1.14 -9.12 -11.22
C HIS A 196 -1.75 -10.49 -10.90
N ALA A 197 -1.14 -11.58 -11.38
CA ALA A 197 -1.60 -12.95 -11.12
C ALA A 197 -1.59 -13.30 -9.62
N GLU A 198 -0.47 -13.06 -8.92
CA GLU A 198 -0.34 -13.32 -7.48
C GLU A 198 -1.44 -12.60 -6.69
N ARG A 199 -1.61 -11.31 -6.97
CA ARG A 199 -2.60 -10.46 -6.31
C ARG A 199 -4.02 -10.98 -6.55
N SER A 200 -4.31 -11.38 -7.79
CA SER A 200 -5.60 -11.94 -8.18
C SER A 200 -5.91 -13.23 -7.40
N PHE A 201 -4.93 -14.13 -7.25
CA PHE A 201 -5.11 -15.35 -6.44
C PHE A 201 -5.25 -15.06 -4.95
N HIS A 202 -4.40 -14.20 -4.37
CA HIS A 202 -4.50 -13.81 -2.95
C HIS A 202 -5.88 -13.24 -2.60
N ARG A 203 -6.48 -12.49 -3.53
CA ARG A 203 -7.83 -11.96 -3.39
C ARG A 203 -8.89 -13.04 -3.58
N ARG A 204 -8.80 -13.85 -4.64
CA ARG A 204 -9.75 -14.95 -4.91
C ARG A 204 -9.86 -15.90 -3.72
N PHE A 205 -8.73 -16.25 -3.12
CA PHE A 205 -8.66 -17.15 -1.97
C PHE A 205 -8.59 -16.42 -0.63
N HIS A 206 -8.89 -15.12 -0.57
CA HIS A 206 -8.86 -14.35 0.68
C HIS A 206 -9.75 -14.96 1.77
N HIS A 207 -10.90 -15.50 1.40
CA HIS A 207 -11.83 -16.18 2.31
C HIS A 207 -11.26 -17.51 2.88
N LYS A 208 -10.19 -18.04 2.30
CA LYS A 208 -9.45 -19.23 2.75
C LYS A 208 -8.11 -18.87 3.40
N ARG A 209 -7.85 -17.57 3.66
CA ARG A 209 -6.57 -17.10 4.19
C ARG A 209 -6.43 -17.49 5.66
N LEU A 210 -5.31 -18.12 5.98
CA LEU A 210 -4.83 -18.44 7.31
C LEU A 210 -3.93 -17.31 7.83
N GLU A 211 -3.09 -17.56 8.83
CA GLU A 211 -2.15 -16.54 9.33
C GLU A 211 -1.10 -16.16 8.27
N GLY A 212 -0.80 -14.86 8.15
CA GLY A 212 0.24 -14.36 7.25
C GLY A 212 -0.13 -14.52 5.77
N GLU A 213 0.70 -15.26 5.02
CA GLU A 213 0.52 -15.54 3.57
C GLU A 213 0.13 -17.00 3.30
N TRP A 214 -0.45 -17.68 4.29
CA TRP A 214 -0.91 -19.06 4.19
C TRP A 214 -2.41 -19.13 3.88
N PHE A 215 -2.84 -20.20 3.23
CA PHE A 215 -4.20 -20.44 2.76
C PHE A 215 -4.60 -21.90 2.96
N ASP A 216 -5.86 -22.13 3.28
CA ASP A 216 -6.49 -23.46 3.31
C ASP A 216 -7.07 -23.82 1.93
N LEU A 217 -6.17 -24.05 0.97
CA LEU A 217 -6.55 -24.38 -0.41
C LEU A 217 -7.01 -25.83 -0.53
N GLN A 218 -8.06 -26.03 -1.32
CA GLN A 218 -8.60 -27.33 -1.71
C GLN A 218 -8.07 -27.75 -3.10
N PRO A 219 -8.16 -29.03 -3.47
CA PRO A 219 -7.67 -29.51 -4.77
C PRO A 219 -8.17 -28.71 -5.98
N ASP A 220 -9.44 -28.29 -5.97
CA ASP A 220 -10.02 -27.48 -7.05
C ASP A 220 -9.38 -26.08 -7.17
N ASP A 221 -8.94 -25.49 -6.05
CA ASP A 221 -8.24 -24.21 -6.05
C ASP A 221 -6.85 -24.34 -6.68
N LEU A 222 -6.18 -25.46 -6.41
CA LEU A 222 -4.86 -25.76 -6.95
C LEU A 222 -4.91 -25.97 -8.47
N GLU A 223 -5.91 -26.70 -8.95
CA GLU A 223 -6.15 -26.87 -10.39
C GLU A 223 -6.51 -25.53 -11.06
N ALA A 224 -7.29 -24.66 -10.40
CA ALA A 224 -7.55 -23.32 -10.93
C ALA A 224 -6.25 -22.49 -11.12
N ILE A 225 -5.36 -22.49 -10.14
CA ILE A 225 -4.07 -21.77 -10.23
C ILE A 225 -3.22 -22.34 -11.39
N LYS A 226 -3.24 -23.66 -11.57
CA LYS A 226 -2.47 -24.36 -12.60
C LYS A 226 -3.02 -24.11 -14.01
N CYS A 227 -4.34 -24.14 -14.19
CA CYS A 227 -4.98 -23.96 -15.51
C CYS A 227 -4.92 -22.50 -16.01
N GLU A 228 -4.83 -21.52 -15.13
CA GLU A 228 -4.81 -20.10 -15.50
C GLU A 228 -3.43 -19.61 -15.97
N GLY A 229 -2.36 -20.34 -15.66
CA GLY A 229 -1.00 -20.02 -16.10
C GLY A 229 -0.49 -20.95 -17.20
N LYS A 230 0.55 -20.52 -17.90
CA LYS A 230 1.22 -21.37 -18.91
C LYS A 230 2.08 -22.41 -18.17
N HIS A 231 1.87 -23.69 -18.46
CA HIS A 231 2.73 -24.75 -17.95
C HIS A 231 4.06 -24.76 -18.72
N ILE A 232 5.17 -24.51 -18.01
CA ILE A 232 6.52 -24.53 -18.59
C ILE A 232 7.33 -25.62 -17.87
N PRO A 233 7.86 -26.65 -18.56
CA PRO A 233 8.70 -27.67 -17.95
C PRO A 233 9.96 -27.08 -17.30
N LEU A 234 10.30 -27.53 -16.09
CA LEU A 234 11.50 -27.09 -15.36
C LEU A 234 12.82 -27.33 -16.12
N GLU A 235 12.84 -28.30 -17.03
CA GLU A 235 14.01 -28.69 -17.82
C GLU A 235 14.45 -27.62 -18.85
N GLY A 236 13.54 -26.72 -19.25
CA GLY A 236 13.84 -25.66 -20.24
C GLY A 236 14.22 -24.30 -19.65
N LEU A 237 14.18 -24.14 -18.33
CA LEU A 237 14.46 -22.89 -17.63
C LEU A 237 15.97 -22.62 -17.58
N ARG A 238 16.51 -21.86 -18.55
CA ARG A 238 17.91 -21.40 -18.50
C ARG A 238 18.10 -20.29 -17.47
#